data_AF-A0A2H0PN33-F1
#
_entry.id   AF-A0A2H0PN33-F1
#
_cell.length_a   1.000
_cell.length_b   1.000
_cell.length_c   1.000
_cell.angle_alpha   90.00
_cell.angle_beta   90.00
_cell.angle_gamma   90.00
#
_symmetry.space_group_name_H-M   'P 1'
#
loop_
_entity.id
_entity.type
_entity.pdbx_description
1 polymer ?
#
loop_
_entity_poly.entity_id
_entity_poly.type
_entity_poly.pdbx_seq_one_letter_code
_entity_poly.pdbx_strand_id
1 'polypeptide(L)'
;MIGNNEGDDKIGQILLQENLVTTRDIAEALQQQKVLEIQSKRKFKLGEILLFMEKISLPQLQGALLKQTNKAMQSREQSVKAKELADRKRSEQDAMRESFVQSGLIKNKSKSDNDDIPERKSFIQTIKGIMGGKSS
;
A
#
# COMPACT_ATOMS: atom_id res chain seq x y z
N MET A 1 16.83 -5.68 -2.21
CA MET A 1 16.22 -4.33 -2.16
C MET A 1 14.83 -4.47 -1.58
N ILE A 2 14.63 -4.01 -0.35
CA ILE A 2 13.32 -4.07 0.32
C ILE A 2 12.51 -2.89 -0.22
N GLY A 3 11.34 -3.16 -0.81
CA GLY A 3 10.45 -2.13 -1.33
C GLY A 3 9.99 -1.22 -0.21
N ASN A 4 10.49 0.01 -0.19
CA ASN A 4 10.01 1.06 0.70
C ASN A 4 8.63 1.49 0.18
N ASN A 5 7.57 1.19 0.91
CA ASN A 5 6.28 1.86 0.74
C ASN A 5 6.46 3.29 1.28
N GLU A 6 6.87 4.21 0.41
CA GLU A 6 7.31 5.58 0.75
C GLU A 6 6.26 6.46 1.45
N GLY A 7 5.00 6.02 1.49
CA GLY A 7 3.89 6.78 2.07
C GLY A 7 3.58 6.51 3.54
N ASP A 8 4.08 5.42 4.12
CA ASP A 8 3.67 4.97 5.45
C ASP A 8 4.87 4.48 6.27
N ASP A 9 5.85 5.38 6.44
CA ASP A 9 7.00 5.13 7.30
C ASP A 9 6.48 4.77 8.69
N LYS A 10 6.77 3.54 9.13
CA LYS A 10 6.43 3.11 10.48
C LYS A 10 7.19 3.97 11.47
N ILE A 11 6.59 4.26 12.62
CA ILE A 11 7.23 5.05 13.69
C ILE A 11 8.66 4.56 14.01
N GLY A 12 8.89 3.25 14.01
CA GLY A 12 10.22 2.69 14.22
C GLY A 12 11.25 3.09 13.15
N GLN A 13 10.84 3.26 11.90
CA GLN A 13 11.72 3.71 10.82
C GLN A 13 12.08 5.19 10.95
N ILE A 14 11.12 6.03 11.36
CA ILE A 14 11.36 7.45 11.64
C ILE A 14 12.34 7.59 12.80
N LEU A 15 12.14 6.83 13.89
CA LEU A 15 13.06 6.85 15.03
C LEU A 15 14.47 6.39 14.66
N LEU A 16 14.61 5.43 13.74
CA LEU A 16 15.91 5.01 13.21
C LEU A 16 16.57 6.08 12.34
N GLN A 17 15.81 6.70 11.42
CA GLN A 17 16.32 7.77 10.53
C GLN A 17 16.85 8.97 11.32
N GLU A 18 16.20 9.28 12.44
CA GLU A 18 16.57 10.38 13.34
C GLU A 18 17.68 10.00 14.33
N ASN A 19 18.20 8.77 14.25
CA ASN A 19 19.20 8.21 15.18
C ASN A 19 18.78 8.31 16.66
N LEU A 20 17.47 8.28 16.92
CA LEU A 20 16.92 8.32 18.29
C LEU A 20 16.98 6.96 18.96
N VAL A 21 16.99 5.90 18.18
CA VAL A 21 17.11 4.51 18.62
C VAL A 21 17.99 3.73 17.64
N THR A 22 18.54 2.62 18.10
CA THR A 22 19.25 1.67 17.23
C THR A 22 18.33 0.56 16.74
N THR A 23 18.75 -0.18 15.72
CA THR A 23 18.04 -1.39 15.26
C THR A 23 17.94 -2.43 16.37
N ARG A 24 18.94 -2.49 17.25
CA ARG A 24 18.94 -3.37 18.42
C ARG A 24 17.83 -2.97 19.41
N ASP A 25 17.70 -1.68 19.72
CA ASP A 25 16.65 -1.19 20.62
C ASP A 25 15.24 -1.49 20.07
N ILE A 26 15.04 -1.33 18.76
CA ILE A 26 13.79 -1.70 18.08
C ILE A 26 13.51 -3.20 18.25
N ALA A 27 14.52 -4.05 18.03
CA ALA A 27 14.36 -5.49 18.13
C ALA A 27 14.02 -5.93 19.57
N GLU A 28 14.71 -5.38 20.57
CA GLU A 28 14.44 -5.61 22.00
C GLU A 28 13.02 -5.15 22.36
N ALA A 29 12.61 -3.96 21.91
CA ALA A 29 11.27 -3.43 22.16
C ALA A 29 10.16 -4.30 21.52
N LEU A 30 10.38 -4.82 20.30
CA LEU A 30 9.43 -5.73 19.65
C LEU A 30 9.30 -7.08 20.37
N GLN A 31 10.39 -7.60 20.94
CA GLN A 31 10.34 -8.79 21.78
C GLN A 31 9.54 -8.51 23.06
N GLN A 32 9.83 -7.40 23.74
CA GLN A 32 9.12 -7.01 24.97
C GLN A 32 7.64 -6.73 24.73
N GLN A 33 7.29 -6.10 23.59
CA GLN A 33 5.91 -5.89 23.17
C GLN A 33 5.14 -7.21 23.13
N LYS A 34 5.68 -8.24 22.48
CA LYS A 34 5.02 -9.55 22.39
C LYS A 34 4.81 -10.19 23.77
N VAL A 35 5.82 -10.13 24.63
CA VAL A 35 5.73 -10.67 26.00
C VAL A 35 4.60 -9.98 26.78
N LEU A 36 4.56 -8.65 26.75
CA LEU A 36 3.56 -7.86 27.45
C LEU A 36 2.14 -8.02 26.88
N GLU A 37 2.01 -8.19 25.56
CA GLU A 37 0.71 -8.44 24.92
C GLU A 37 0.11 -9.79 25.34
N ILE A 38 0.96 -10.82 25.50
CA ILE A 38 0.55 -12.13 26.01
C ILE A 38 0.11 -12.04 27.47
N GLN A 39 0.88 -11.33 28.31
CA GLN A 39 0.63 -11.23 29.76
C GLN A 39 -0.60 -10.39 30.09
N SER A 40 -0.73 -9.21 29.48
CA SER A 40 -1.77 -8.23 29.81
C SER A 40 -3.07 -8.43 29.03
N LYS A 41 -3.05 -9.23 27.96
CA LYS A 41 -4.12 -9.33 26.95
C LYS A 41 -4.49 -7.98 26.30
N ARG A 42 -3.66 -6.95 26.44
CA ARG A 42 -3.80 -5.65 25.79
C ARG A 42 -2.73 -5.49 24.71
N LYS A 43 -3.08 -4.85 23.59
CA LYS A 43 -2.11 -4.43 22.57
C LYS A 43 -1.33 -3.21 23.02
N PHE A 44 -0.02 -3.25 22.89
CA PHE A 44 0.86 -2.11 23.13
C PHE A 44 1.38 -1.54 21.82
N LYS A 45 1.63 -0.24 21.76
CA LYS A 45 2.30 0.39 20.60
C LYS A 45 3.81 0.37 20.82
N LEU A 46 4.56 0.22 19.73
CA LEU A 46 6.03 0.22 19.78
C LEU A 46 6.60 1.46 20.49
N GLY A 47 6.03 2.64 20.24
CA GLY A 47 6.43 3.89 20.90
C GLY A 47 6.20 3.88 22.41
N GLU A 48 5.12 3.25 22.89
CA GLU A 48 4.86 3.10 24.33
C GLU A 48 5.90 2.20 24.99
N ILE A 49 6.26 1.09 24.32
CA ILE A 49 7.29 0.17 24.82
C ILE A 49 8.66 0.84 24.87
N LEU A 50 9.03 1.58 23.81
CA LEU A 50 10.30 2.31 23.79
C LEU A 50 10.38 3.40 24.86
N LEU A 51 9.26 4.06 25.16
CA LEU A 51 9.16 5.02 26.26
C LEU A 51 9.29 4.33 27.62
N PHE A 52 8.62 3.19 27.81
CA PHE A 52 8.69 2.39 29.04
C PHE A 52 10.09 1.83 29.31
N MET A 53 10.83 1.47 28.25
CA MET A 53 12.22 1.02 28.32
C MET A 53 13.23 2.18 28.44
N GLU A 54 12.76 3.43 28.54
CA GLU A 54 13.59 4.65 28.60
C GLU A 54 14.55 4.80 27.42
N LYS A 55 14.24 4.19 26.28
CA LYS A 55 15.04 4.28 25.05
C LYS A 55 14.81 5.59 24.30
N ILE A 56 13.64 6.18 24.49
CA ILE A 56 13.26 7.49 23.96
C ILE A 56 12.54 8.28 25.04
N SER A 57 12.60 9.60 24.95
CA SER A 57 11.81 10.51 25.77
C SER A 57 10.45 10.84 25.13
N LEU A 58 9.51 11.33 25.95
CA LEU A 58 8.19 11.73 25.47
C LEU A 58 8.25 12.82 24.37
N PRO A 59 9.07 13.89 24.50
CA PRO A 59 9.23 14.87 23.42
C PRO A 59 9.75 14.27 22.11
N GLN A 60 10.68 13.31 22.18
CA GLN A 60 11.20 12.61 21.00
C GLN A 60 10.11 11.78 20.32
N LEU A 61 9.30 11.06 21.10
CA LEU A 61 8.17 10.30 20.56
C LEU A 61 7.13 11.22 19.90
N GLN A 62 6.80 12.34 20.52
CA GLN A 62 5.88 13.34 19.95
C GLN A 62 6.42 13.91 18.63
N GLY A 63 7.71 14.26 18.59
CA GLY A 63 8.36 14.75 17.37
C GLY A 63 8.31 13.73 16.24
N ALA A 64 8.57 12.45 16.55
CA ALA A 64 8.51 11.38 15.57
C ALA A 64 7.08 11.12 15.04
N LEU A 65 6.07 11.18 15.92
CA LEU A 65 4.66 11.07 15.53
C LEU A 65 4.22 12.22 14.62
N LEU A 66 4.62 13.46 14.94
CA LEU A 66 4.34 14.62 14.10
C LEU A 66 4.92 14.46 12.69
N LYS A 67 6.18 14.01 12.61
CA LYS A 67 6.85 13.71 11.33
C LYS A 67 6.10 12.64 10.55
N GLN A 68 5.64 11.58 11.22
CA GLN A 68 4.85 10.52 10.60
C GLN A 68 3.57 11.07 9.95
N THR A 69 2.80 11.86 10.70
CA THR A 69 1.56 12.47 10.21
C THR A 69 1.82 13.40 9.04
N ASN A 70 2.85 14.26 9.12
CA ASN A 70 3.20 15.18 8.05
C ASN A 70 3.60 14.45 6.76
N LYS A 71 4.38 13.37 6.87
CA LYS A 71 4.79 12.57 5.70
C LYS A 71 3.59 11.90 5.03
N ALA A 72 2.68 11.32 5.83
CA ALA A 72 1.45 10.73 5.31
C ALA A 72 0.57 11.77 4.59
N MET A 73 0.47 12.98 5.14
CA MET A 73 -0.25 14.09 4.49
C MET A 73 0.40 14.51 3.16
N GLN A 74 1.71 14.66 3.12
CA GLN A 74 2.45 15.01 1.90
C GLN A 74 2.28 13.94 0.82
N SER A 75 2.39 12.66 1.19
CA SER A 75 2.18 11.54 0.26
C SER A 75 0.77 11.54 -0.32
N ARG A 76 -0.24 11.84 0.51
CA ARG A 76 -1.62 11.98 0.05
C ARG A 76 -1.80 13.16 -0.90
N GLU A 77 -1.23 14.32 -0.59
CA GLU A 77 -1.30 15.51 -1.44
C GLU A 77 -0.67 15.27 -2.81
N GLN A 78 0.52 14.65 -2.83
CA GLN A 78 1.20 14.29 -4.07
C GLN A 78 0.38 13.31 -4.91
N SER A 79 -0.25 12.32 -4.26
CA SER A 79 -1.09 11.34 -4.95
C SER A 79 -2.33 11.98 -5.58
N VAL A 80 -2.94 12.95 -4.90
CA VAL A 80 -4.08 13.72 -5.44
C VAL A 80 -3.63 14.55 -6.66
N LYS A 81 -2.54 15.32 -6.54
CA LYS A 81 -2.00 16.12 -7.66
C LYS A 81 -1.60 15.27 -8.86
N ALA A 82 -0.97 14.11 -8.61
CA ALA A 82 -0.58 13.19 -9.67
C ALA A 82 -1.81 12.64 -10.42
N LYS A 83 -2.89 12.32 -9.69
CA LYS A 83 -4.14 11.87 -10.29
C LYS A 83 -4.80 12.96 -11.13
N GLU A 84 -4.90 14.18 -10.61
CA GLU A 84 -5.45 15.33 -11.35
C GLU A 84 -4.68 15.61 -12.65
N LEU A 85 -3.35 15.55 -12.60
CA LEU A 85 -2.52 15.72 -13.78
C LEU A 85 -2.71 14.59 -14.80
N ALA A 86 -2.83 13.34 -14.33
CA ALA A 86 -3.07 12.19 -15.19
C ALA A 86 -4.45 12.28 -15.87
N ASP A 87 -5.49 12.68 -15.14
CA ASP A 87 -6.84 12.85 -15.66
C ASP A 87 -6.89 13.99 -16.70
N ARG A 88 -6.20 15.11 -16.45
CA ARG A 88 -6.06 16.20 -17.44
C ARG A 88 -5.32 15.75 -18.70
N LYS A 89 -4.20 15.04 -18.56
CA LYS A 89 -3.45 14.55 -19.74
C LYS A 89 -4.27 13.56 -20.56
N ARG A 90 -5.08 12.74 -19.89
CA ARG A 90 -5.97 11.79 -20.56
C ARG A 90 -7.05 12.52 -21.36
N SER A 91 -7.71 13.53 -20.78
CA SER A 91 -8.72 14.30 -21.51
C SER A 91 -8.13 15.09 -22.68
N GLU A 92 -6.91 15.63 -22.55
CA GLU A 92 -6.19 16.27 -23.65
C GLU A 92 -5.85 15.29 -24.78
N GLN A 93 -5.40 14.08 -24.45
CA GLN A 93 -5.13 13.02 -25.43
C GLN A 93 -6.40 12.55 -26.14
N ASP A 94 -7.49 12.38 -25.41
CA ASP A 94 -8.79 11.99 -25.98
C ASP A 94 -9.32 13.08 -26.93
N ALA A 95 -9.23 14.36 -26.54
CA ALA A 95 -9.62 15.49 -27.39
C ALA A 95 -8.75 15.62 -28.66
N MET A 96 -7.43 15.43 -28.56
CA MET A 96 -6.55 15.39 -29.73
C MET A 96 -6.91 14.22 -30.65
N ARG A 97 -7.19 13.03 -30.09
CA ARG A 97 -7.59 11.88 -30.89
C ARG A 97 -8.89 12.14 -31.65
N GLU A 98 -9.87 12.77 -31.02
CA GLU A 98 -11.13 13.14 -31.67
C GLU A 98 -10.92 14.15 -32.82
N SER A 99 -10.04 15.15 -32.64
CA SER A 99 -9.73 16.11 -33.70
C SER A 99 -9.00 15.48 -34.89
N PHE A 100 -8.13 14.48 -34.66
CA PHE A 100 -7.50 13.69 -35.73
C PHE A 100 -8.49 12.79 -36.48
N VAL A 101 -9.53 12.30 -35.81
CA VAL A 101 -10.61 11.53 -36.46
C VAL A 101 -11.49 12.45 -37.31
N GLN A 102 -11.87 13.62 -36.79
CA GLN A 102 -12.70 14.59 -37.52
C GLN A 102 -11.99 15.19 -38.76
N SER A 103 -10.68 15.40 -38.68
CA SER A 103 -9.88 15.89 -39.82
C SER A 103 -9.64 14.84 -40.92
N GLY A 104 -10.16 13.62 -40.78
CA GLY A 104 -10.07 12.56 -41.79
C GLY A 104 -8.69 11.89 -41.90
N LEU A 105 -7.74 12.24 -41.03
CA LEU A 105 -6.40 11.65 -40.97
C LEU A 105 -6.39 10.23 -40.36
N ILE A 106 -7.40 9.89 -39.56
CA ILE A 106 -7.59 8.54 -39.01
C ILE A 106 -8.93 7.99 -39.52
N LYS A 107 -8.88 7.01 -40.45
CA LYS A 107 -10.08 6.29 -40.88
C LYS A 107 -10.59 5.41 -39.73
N ASN A 108 -11.80 5.67 -39.25
CA ASN A 108 -12.52 4.73 -38.40
C ASN A 108 -12.62 3.39 -39.16
N LYS A 109 -11.95 2.35 -38.67
CA LYS A 109 -12.35 0.98 -38.97
C LYS A 109 -13.67 0.77 -38.26
N SER A 110 -14.77 1.09 -38.96
CA SER A 110 -16.11 0.65 -38.61
C SER A 110 -16.02 -0.85 -38.37
N LYS A 111 -16.39 -1.30 -37.17
CA LYS A 111 -16.66 -2.72 -36.91
C LYS A 111 -17.70 -3.17 -37.94
N SER A 112 -17.25 -3.97 -38.89
CA SER A 112 -18.08 -4.90 -39.63
C SER A 112 -18.48 -6.00 -38.66
N ASP A 113 -19.77 -6.32 -38.67
CA ASP A 113 -20.35 -7.51 -38.10
C ASP A 113 -19.57 -8.77 -38.49
N ASN A 114 -19.32 -9.64 -37.52
CA ASN A 114 -19.11 -11.09 -37.65
C ASN A 114 -18.94 -11.69 -36.23
N ASP A 115 -20.04 -12.25 -35.74
CA ASP A 115 -20.19 -13.64 -35.32
C ASP A 115 -19.07 -14.37 -34.55
N ASP A 116 -19.53 -15.06 -33.50
CA ASP A 116 -18.97 -16.25 -32.84
C ASP A 116 -17.67 -16.14 -32.03
N ILE A 117 -17.84 -15.79 -30.75
CA ILE A 117 -16.96 -16.28 -29.68
C ILE A 117 -17.68 -17.46 -29.00
N PRO A 118 -17.23 -18.72 -29.18
CA PRO A 118 -17.76 -19.83 -28.42
C PRO A 118 -17.41 -19.69 -26.93
N GLU A 119 -18.40 -19.97 -26.10
CA GLU A 119 -18.42 -19.90 -24.64
C GLU A 119 -17.13 -20.45 -23.99
N ARG A 120 -16.34 -19.60 -23.33
CA ARG A 120 -15.46 -20.03 -22.24
C ARG A 120 -16.26 -20.20 -20.95
N LYS A 121 -17.13 -21.22 -20.91
CA LYS A 121 -17.56 -21.83 -19.64
C LYS A 121 -16.48 -22.81 -19.19
N SER A 122 -16.37 -22.99 -17.87
CA SER A 122 -15.57 -24.03 -17.18
C SER A 122 -14.06 -23.74 -16.97
N PHE A 123 -13.73 -22.96 -15.94
CA PHE A 123 -12.45 -23.13 -15.21
C PHE A 123 -12.57 -23.09 -13.68
N ILE A 124 -13.79 -23.07 -13.12
CA ILE A 124 -14.03 -23.23 -11.67
C ILE A 124 -14.73 -24.56 -11.43
N GLN A 125 -14.05 -25.69 -11.71
CA GLN A 125 -14.52 -27.01 -11.25
C GLN A 125 -13.46 -28.12 -11.22
N THR A 126 -12.19 -27.83 -10.88
CA THR A 126 -11.14 -28.87 -10.77
C THR A 126 -10.35 -28.86 -9.44
N ILE A 127 -10.87 -28.26 -8.36
CA ILE A 127 -10.25 -28.41 -7.02
C ILE A 127 -11.29 -28.79 -5.96
N LYS A 128 -12.07 -29.85 -6.23
CA LYS A 128 -12.92 -30.50 -5.20
C LYS A 128 -13.05 -32.02 -5.39
N GLY A 129 -12.04 -32.68 -5.95
CA GLY A 129 -12.06 -34.12 -6.25
C GLY A 129 -10.95 -34.98 -5.64
N ILE A 130 -9.96 -34.43 -4.92
CA ILE A 130 -8.75 -35.19 -4.54
C ILE A 130 -8.66 -35.56 -3.05
N MET A 131 -9.58 -35.14 -2.17
CA MET A 131 -9.55 -35.61 -0.78
C MET A 131 -10.94 -35.96 -0.26
N GLY A 132 -11.22 -37.25 -0.17
CA GLY A 132 -12.43 -37.74 0.49
C GLY A 132 -12.78 -39.22 0.29
N GLY A 133 -11.81 -40.08 -0.03
CA GLY A 133 -12.02 -41.53 0.08
C GLY A 133 -12.14 -41.92 1.55
N LYS A 134 -13.37 -42.10 2.03
CA LYS A 134 -13.70 -42.89 3.22
C LYS A 134 -14.15 -44.27 2.75
N SER A 135 -13.43 -45.30 3.16
CA SER A 135 -13.86 -46.69 3.23
C SER A 135 -13.21 -47.20 4.53
N SER A 136 -14.01 -47.35 5.58
CA SER A 136 -14.58 -48.63 6.05
C SER A 136 -13.54 -49.45 6.80
#